data_AF-A0A7V1II22-F1
#
_entry.id   AF-A0A7V1II22-F1
#
_cell.length_a   1.000
_cell.length_b   1.000
_cell.length_c   1.000
_cell.angle_alpha   90.00
_cell.angle_beta   90.00
_cell.angle_gamma   90.00
#
_symmetry.space_group_name_H-M   'P 1'
#
loop_
_entity.id
_entity.type
_entity.pdbx_description
1 polymer ?
#
loop_
_entity_poly.entity_id
_entity_poly.type
_entity_poly.pdbx_seq_one_letter_code
_entity_poly.pdbx_strand_id
1 'polypeptide(L)'
;MSRSLVLFAHLLIVWLLLSGHYDPTLITYGVLSSIGVVALVAHLGILDDEALPVHMGIRPFFYVPWLLKEVVLANLAVAKVILDPRLPIHPRILRIRVGQKTHVGQVIHANSITLTPGTITLDVRDGHFLVHALTTDSAEGLLSGEMDRRVSHLEANGARREARRKSGQEGSA
;
A
#
# COMPACT_ATOMS: atom_id res chain seq x y z
N MET A 1 -8.42 22.37 -6.21
CA MET A 1 -9.77 22.32 -5.59
C MET A 1 -10.34 20.92 -5.51
N SER A 2 -10.46 20.13 -6.59
CA SER A 2 -11.05 18.77 -6.53
C SER A 2 -10.34 17.83 -5.53
N ARG A 3 -9.00 17.85 -5.49
CA ARG A 3 -8.22 17.01 -4.55
C ARG A 3 -8.41 17.39 -3.08
N SER A 4 -8.46 18.69 -2.77
CA SER A 4 -8.73 19.19 -1.41
C SER A 4 -10.12 18.76 -0.92
N LEU A 5 -11.11 18.73 -1.82
CA LEU A 5 -12.45 18.24 -1.51
C LEU A 5 -12.46 16.74 -1.24
N VAL A 6 -11.70 15.95 -2.03
CA VAL A 6 -11.54 14.51 -1.78
C VAL A 6 -10.85 14.25 -0.46
N LEU A 7 -9.78 14.99 -0.14
CA LEU A 7 -9.10 14.89 1.15
C LEU A 7 -10.04 15.21 2.31
N PHE A 8 -10.78 16.33 2.20
CA PHE A 8 -11.77 16.74 3.19
C PHE A 8 -12.83 15.65 3.43
N ALA A 9 -13.43 15.14 2.35
CA ALA A 9 -14.43 14.09 2.45
C ALA A 9 -13.84 12.81 3.07
N HIS A 10 -12.63 12.43 2.69
CA HIS A 10 -11.96 11.26 3.25
C HIS A 10 -11.68 11.41 4.74
N LEU A 11 -11.13 12.54 5.18
CA LEU A 11 -10.87 12.83 6.59
C LEU A 11 -12.16 12.85 7.42
N LEU A 12 -13.23 13.44 6.89
CA LEU A 12 -14.52 13.49 7.58
C LEU A 12 -15.15 12.10 7.71
N ILE A 13 -15.08 11.28 6.66
CA ILE A 13 -15.54 9.88 6.72
C ILE A 13 -14.75 9.09 7.76
N VAL A 14 -13.42 9.21 7.75
CA VAL A 14 -12.56 8.53 8.75
C VAL A 14 -12.89 9.00 10.16
N TRP A 15 -13.09 10.31 10.38
CA TRP A 15 -13.49 10.86 11.67
C TRP A 15 -14.80 10.25 12.16
N LEU A 16 -15.84 10.21 11.32
CA LEU A 16 -17.15 9.68 11.70
C LEU A 16 -17.11 8.17 11.95
N LEU A 17 -16.39 7.42 11.11
CA LEU A 17 -16.22 5.97 11.29
C LEU A 17 -15.48 5.62 12.58
N LEU A 18 -14.46 6.40 12.94
CA LEU A 18 -13.66 6.16 14.15
C LEU A 18 -14.38 6.65 15.42
N SER A 19 -15.07 7.80 15.33
CA SER A 19 -15.83 8.39 16.43
C SER A 19 -17.06 7.54 16.77
N GLY A 20 -17.82 7.09 15.77
CA GLY A 20 -19.11 6.42 15.96
C GLY A 20 -20.23 7.30 16.54
N HIS A 21 -19.92 8.56 16.87
CA HIS A 21 -20.86 9.54 17.42
C HIS A 21 -21.34 10.52 16.35
N TYR A 22 -22.66 10.76 16.33
CA TYR A 22 -23.34 11.62 15.35
C TYR A 22 -23.95 12.88 15.98
N ASP A 23 -23.46 13.27 17.16
CA ASP A 23 -23.90 14.48 17.84
C ASP A 23 -23.47 15.75 17.07
N PRO A 24 -24.34 16.78 16.93
CA PRO A 24 -24.05 17.98 16.16
C PRO A 24 -22.76 18.69 16.59
N THR A 25 -22.42 18.65 17.88
CA THR A 25 -21.20 19.25 18.43
C THR A 25 -19.94 18.53 17.92
N LEU A 26 -19.94 17.19 17.93
CA LEU A 26 -18.80 16.38 17.50
C LEU A 26 -18.61 16.42 15.98
N ILE A 27 -19.71 16.46 15.22
CA ILE A 27 -19.66 16.67 13.77
C ILE A 27 -19.03 18.03 13.46
N THR A 28 -19.43 19.09 14.18
CA THR A 28 -18.86 20.44 14.00
C THR A 28 -17.35 20.44 14.22
N TYR A 29 -16.87 19.81 15.29
CA TYR A 29 -15.43 19.68 15.54
C TYR A 29 -14.72 18.88 14.44
N GLY A 30 -15.32 17.79 13.96
CA GLY A 30 -14.78 17.00 12.86
C GLY A 30 -14.65 17.80 11.56
N VAL A 31 -15.65 18.61 11.23
CA VAL A 31 -15.63 19.51 10.05
C VAL A 31 -14.55 20.57 10.19
N LEU A 32 -14.51 21.30 11.31
CA LEU A 32 -13.51 22.35 11.55
C LEU A 32 -12.08 21.80 11.53
N SER A 33 -11.86 20.66 12.17
CA SER A 33 -10.58 19.96 12.17
C SER A 33 -10.16 19.56 10.74
N SER A 34 -11.06 18.95 9.99
CA SER A 34 -10.80 18.51 8.60
C SER A 34 -10.48 19.69 7.68
N ILE A 35 -11.19 20.82 7.82
CA ILE A 35 -10.88 22.06 7.08
C ILE A 35 -9.48 22.56 7.45
N GLY A 36 -9.14 22.60 8.74
CA GLY A 36 -7.82 23.03 9.21
C GLY A 36 -6.68 22.19 8.63
N VAL A 37 -6.83 20.86 8.63
CA VAL A 37 -5.86 19.94 8.03
C VAL A 37 -5.74 20.17 6.52
N VAL A 38 -6.86 20.29 5.80
CA VAL A 38 -6.84 20.54 4.35
C VAL A 38 -6.20 21.87 4.01
N ALA A 39 -6.46 22.93 4.80
CA ALA A 39 -5.84 24.23 4.63
C ALA A 39 -4.32 24.17 4.86
N LEU A 40 -3.88 23.45 5.90
CA LEU A 40 -2.45 23.26 6.19
C LEU A 40 -1.74 22.49 5.07
N VAL A 41 -2.29 21.36 4.64
CA VAL A 41 -1.69 20.55 3.55
C VAL A 41 -1.67 21.33 2.23
N ALA A 42 -2.72 22.10 1.95
CA ALA A 42 -2.75 22.99 0.79
C ALA A 42 -1.69 24.10 0.89
N HIS A 43 -1.47 24.67 2.09
CA HIS A 43 -0.45 25.68 2.33
C HIS A 43 0.97 25.13 2.17
N LEU A 44 1.21 23.89 2.64
CA LEU A 44 2.51 23.22 2.51
C LEU A 44 2.80 22.72 1.09
N GLY A 45 1.81 22.72 0.20
CA GLY A 45 1.99 22.28 -1.19
C GLY A 45 2.23 20.77 -1.37
N ILE A 46 1.94 19.94 -0.36
CA ILE A 46 2.21 18.49 -0.35
C ILE A 46 1.07 17.69 -1.03
N LEU A 47 0.17 18.36 -1.75
CA LEU A 47 -1.08 17.79 -2.25
C LEU A 47 -0.87 17.10 -3.62
N ASP A 48 -0.06 16.05 -3.60
CA ASP A 48 0.40 15.30 -4.78
C ASP A 48 -0.41 14.02 -5.05
N ASP A 49 -0.22 13.45 -6.26
CA ASP A 49 -0.90 12.23 -6.70
C ASP A 49 -0.55 10.98 -5.86
N GLU A 50 0.53 11.05 -5.07
CA GLU A 50 0.92 10.01 -4.11
C GLU A 50 0.16 10.10 -2.78
N ALA A 51 -0.18 11.32 -2.34
CA ALA A 51 -0.89 11.56 -1.09
C ALA A 51 -2.35 11.06 -1.14
N LEU A 52 -2.95 11.07 -2.34
CA LEU A 52 -4.28 10.53 -2.60
C LEU A 52 -4.26 9.73 -3.91
N PRO A 53 -4.04 8.41 -3.87
CA PRO A 53 -4.01 7.56 -5.05
C PRO A 53 -5.43 7.27 -5.60
N VAL A 54 -6.23 8.31 -5.82
CA VAL A 54 -7.62 8.24 -6.35
C VAL A 54 -7.65 7.50 -7.70
N HIS A 55 -6.53 7.49 -8.42
CA HIS A 55 -6.36 6.79 -9.69
C HIS A 55 -6.48 5.25 -9.59
N MET A 56 -6.30 4.65 -8.41
CA MET A 56 -6.50 3.21 -8.21
C MET A 56 -7.98 2.79 -8.26
N GLY A 57 -8.91 3.73 -8.04
CA GLY A 57 -10.35 3.50 -8.13
C GLY A 57 -10.83 2.38 -7.20
N ILE A 58 -11.66 1.47 -7.73
CA ILE A 58 -12.25 0.33 -7.00
C ILE A 58 -11.29 -0.87 -6.84
N ARG A 59 -10.16 -0.92 -7.55
CA ARG A 59 -9.26 -2.10 -7.52
C ARG A 59 -8.76 -2.51 -6.12
N PRO A 60 -8.46 -1.58 -5.18
CA PRO A 60 -8.11 -1.95 -3.81
C PRO A 60 -9.17 -2.82 -3.13
N PHE A 61 -10.45 -2.59 -3.41
CA PHE A 61 -11.56 -3.35 -2.83
C PHE A 61 -11.52 -4.84 -3.18
N PHE A 62 -11.00 -5.20 -4.35
CA PHE A 62 -10.80 -6.61 -4.75
C PHE A 62 -9.45 -7.18 -4.29
N TYR A 63 -8.45 -6.32 -4.10
CA TYR A 63 -7.13 -6.70 -3.64
C TYR A 63 -7.12 -7.06 -2.15
N VAL A 64 -7.79 -6.25 -1.32
CA VAL A 64 -7.79 -6.40 0.14
C VAL A 64 -8.29 -7.78 0.61
N PRO A 65 -9.43 -8.32 0.16
CA PRO A 65 -9.89 -9.64 0.59
C PRO A 65 -8.92 -10.76 0.22
N TRP A 66 -8.27 -10.66 -0.93
CA TRP A 66 -7.23 -11.63 -1.31
C TRP A 66 -6.01 -11.52 -0.41
N LEU A 67 -5.52 -10.30 -0.16
CA LEU A 67 -4.36 -10.10 0.72
C LEU A 67 -4.67 -10.61 2.14
N LEU A 68 -5.86 -10.34 2.67
CA LEU A 68 -6.29 -10.86 3.98
C LEU A 68 -6.24 -12.40 4.04
N LYS A 69 -6.64 -13.08 2.96
CA LYS A 69 -6.52 -14.53 2.86
C LYS A 69 -5.05 -14.98 2.93
N GLU A 70 -4.16 -14.35 2.16
CA GLU A 70 -2.73 -14.67 2.18
C GLU A 70 -2.11 -14.42 3.56
N VAL A 71 -2.46 -13.32 4.22
CA VAL A 71 -2.03 -13.00 5.58
C VAL A 71 -2.46 -14.09 6.56
N VAL A 72 -3.72 -14.56 6.50
CA VAL A 72 -4.21 -15.65 7.36
C VAL A 72 -3.43 -16.94 7.09
N LEU A 73 -3.24 -17.32 5.83
CA LEU A 73 -2.50 -18.53 5.46
C LEU A 73 -1.05 -18.50 5.94
N ALA A 74 -0.38 -17.36 5.76
CA ALA A 74 1.00 -17.18 6.19
C ALA A 74 1.13 -17.14 7.72
N ASN A 75 0.18 -16.54 8.45
CA ASN A 75 0.11 -16.65 9.91
C ASN A 75 0.03 -18.11 10.37
N LEU A 76 -0.84 -18.92 9.74
CA LEU A 76 -0.95 -20.34 10.07
C LEU A 76 0.33 -21.11 9.76
N ALA A 77 1.02 -20.79 8.66
CA ALA A 77 2.31 -21.40 8.31
C ALA A 77 3.38 -21.08 9.36
N VAL A 78 3.52 -19.82 9.75
CA VAL A 78 4.47 -19.40 10.79
C VAL A 78 4.12 -19.99 12.15
N ALA A 79 2.84 -20.04 12.52
CA ALA A 79 2.40 -20.66 13.76
C ALA A 79 2.79 -22.14 13.84
N LYS A 80 2.68 -22.89 12.73
CA LYS A 80 3.16 -24.29 12.66
C LYS A 80 4.66 -24.39 12.91
N VAL A 81 5.46 -23.49 12.35
CA VAL A 81 6.92 -23.45 12.56
C VAL A 81 7.26 -23.17 14.01
N ILE A 82 6.56 -22.24 14.66
CA ILE A 82 6.76 -21.90 16.09
C ILE A 82 6.41 -23.08 17.00
N LEU A 83 5.35 -23.83 16.68
CA LEU A 83 4.90 -24.98 17.46
C LEU A 83 5.74 -26.24 17.22
N ASP A 84 6.51 -26.31 16.14
CA ASP A 84 7.41 -27.43 15.87
C ASP A 84 8.64 -27.36 16.80
N PRO A 85 8.87 -28.36 17.67
CA PRO A 85 10.03 -28.38 18.57
C PRO A 85 11.38 -28.35 17.86
N ARG A 86 11.43 -28.75 16.58
CA ARG A 86 12.64 -28.71 15.76
C ARG A 86 12.95 -27.31 15.22
N LEU A 87 11.97 -26.40 15.27
CA LEU A 87 12.03 -25.02 14.79
C LEU A 87 12.73 -24.92 13.42
N PRO A 88 12.13 -25.49 12.35
CA PRO A 88 12.75 -25.56 11.02
C PRO A 88 12.75 -24.19 10.32
N ILE A 89 13.60 -23.27 10.80
CA ILE A 89 13.82 -21.96 10.21
C ILE A 89 15.07 -21.99 9.33
N HIS A 90 14.97 -21.35 8.17
CA HIS A 90 16.08 -21.21 7.22
C HIS A 90 16.10 -19.77 6.70
N PRO A 91 16.54 -18.82 7.53
CA PRO A 91 16.43 -17.41 7.20
C PRO A 91 17.34 -17.06 6.03
N ARG A 92 16.82 -16.31 5.06
CA ARG A 92 17.58 -15.89 3.88
C ARG A 92 17.17 -14.51 3.41
N ILE A 93 18.13 -13.75 2.90
CA ILE A 93 17.89 -12.47 2.26
C ILE A 93 17.91 -12.70 0.75
N LEU A 94 16.89 -12.19 0.07
CA LEU A 94 16.70 -12.33 -1.36
C LEU A 94 16.39 -10.98 -2.00
N ARG A 95 16.95 -10.76 -3.19
CA ARG A 95 16.68 -9.58 -4.00
C ARG A 95 15.71 -9.97 -5.11
N ILE A 96 14.51 -9.40 -5.09
CA ILE A 96 13.47 -9.64 -6.09
C ILE A 96 13.30 -8.41 -6.98
N ARG A 97 13.03 -8.63 -8.26
CA ARG A 97 12.65 -7.58 -9.20
C ARG A 97 11.14 -7.40 -9.14
N VAL A 98 10.68 -6.16 -9.12
CA VAL A 98 9.25 -5.84 -9.05
C VAL A 98 8.77 -5.09 -10.29
N GLY A 99 7.51 -5.31 -10.66
CA GLY A 99 6.88 -4.74 -11.85
C GLY A 99 6.28 -3.35 -11.65
N GLN A 100 6.18 -2.86 -10.40
CA GLN A 100 5.48 -1.62 -10.10
C GLN A 100 6.27 -0.38 -10.53
N LYS A 101 5.59 0.49 -11.26
CA LYS A 101 6.13 1.72 -11.81
C LYS A 101 5.86 2.93 -10.92
N THR A 102 4.79 2.89 -10.14
CA THR A 102 4.39 4.00 -9.26
C THR A 102 4.98 3.82 -7.85
N HIS A 103 5.29 4.92 -7.17
CA HIS A 103 5.78 4.85 -5.79
C HIS A 103 4.76 4.22 -4.84
N VAL A 104 3.49 4.60 -4.97
CA VAL A 104 2.39 4.00 -4.18
C VAL A 104 2.27 2.50 -4.45
N GLY A 105 2.41 2.05 -5.70
CA GLY A 105 2.41 0.62 -6.03
C GLY A 105 3.56 -0.13 -5.37
N GLN A 106 4.76 0.44 -5.39
CA GLN A 106 5.92 -0.14 -4.70
C GLN A 106 5.70 -0.22 -3.18
N VAL A 107 5.15 0.83 -2.56
CA VAL A 107 4.83 0.85 -1.13
C VAL A 107 3.76 -0.20 -0.78
N ILE A 108 2.71 -0.33 -1.58
CA ILE A 108 1.67 -1.34 -1.38
C ILE A 108 2.28 -2.75 -1.47
N HIS A 109 3.13 -3.01 -2.47
CA HIS A 109 3.78 -4.31 -2.62
C HIS A 109 4.72 -4.61 -1.45
N ALA A 110 5.59 -3.68 -1.09
CA ALA A 110 6.54 -3.83 0.02
C ALA A 110 5.83 -4.10 1.36
N ASN A 111 4.75 -3.38 1.65
CA ASN A 111 3.95 -3.59 2.85
C ASN A 111 3.16 -4.89 2.82
N SER A 112 2.71 -5.34 1.64
CA SER A 112 2.00 -6.62 1.50
C SER A 112 2.92 -7.81 1.78
N ILE A 113 4.19 -7.72 1.36
CA ILE A 113 5.23 -8.69 1.76
C ILE A 113 5.38 -8.68 3.28
N THR A 114 5.64 -7.51 3.89
CA THR A 114 5.83 -7.41 5.35
C THR A 114 4.62 -7.87 6.16
N LEU A 115 3.40 -7.66 5.65
CA LEU A 115 2.17 -8.13 6.30
C LEU A 115 1.99 -9.66 6.22
N THR A 116 2.67 -10.33 5.29
CA THR A 116 2.61 -11.78 5.10
C THR A 116 3.66 -12.42 6.02
N PRO A 117 3.27 -13.01 7.16
CA PRO A 117 4.24 -13.43 8.17
C PRO A 117 5.22 -14.45 7.63
N GLY A 118 6.47 -14.34 8.08
CA GLY A 118 7.58 -15.12 7.53
C GLY A 118 8.37 -14.36 6.45
N THR A 119 7.98 -13.13 6.11
CA THR A 119 8.78 -12.24 5.25
C THR A 119 8.78 -10.79 5.77
N ILE A 120 9.85 -10.04 5.49
CA ILE A 120 9.96 -8.60 5.77
C ILE A 120 10.75 -7.89 4.67
N THR A 121 10.21 -6.79 4.16
CA THR A 121 10.92 -5.94 3.19
C THR A 121 11.93 -5.06 3.93
N LEU A 122 13.21 -5.16 3.55
CA LEU A 122 14.33 -4.42 4.16
C LEU A 122 14.69 -3.14 3.40
N ASP A 123 14.62 -3.17 2.07
CA ASP A 123 14.99 -2.04 1.21
C ASP A 123 14.20 -2.06 -0.11
N VAL A 124 13.94 -0.88 -0.64
CA VAL A 124 13.22 -0.65 -1.90
C VAL A 124 14.03 0.32 -2.74
N ARG A 125 14.73 -0.19 -3.77
CA ARG A 125 15.60 0.62 -4.64
C ARG A 125 15.63 0.09 -6.06
N ASP A 126 15.59 1.00 -7.03
CA ASP A 126 15.81 0.72 -8.46
C ASP A 126 14.95 -0.42 -9.03
N GLY A 127 13.67 -0.51 -8.62
CA GLY A 127 12.77 -1.58 -9.06
C GLY A 127 13.11 -2.96 -8.48
N HIS A 128 13.88 -2.98 -7.39
CA HIS A 128 14.21 -4.18 -6.64
C HIS A 128 13.84 -4.03 -5.17
N PHE A 129 13.32 -5.12 -4.59
CA PHE A 129 13.15 -5.22 -3.15
C PHE A 129 14.20 -6.17 -2.58
N LEU A 130 14.78 -5.77 -1.45
CA LEU A 130 15.55 -6.65 -0.59
C LEU A 130 14.61 -7.19 0.48
N VAL A 131 14.40 -8.50 0.52
CA VAL A 131 13.43 -9.13 1.43
C VAL A 131 14.14 -10.18 2.27
N HIS A 132 13.85 -10.20 3.56
CA HIS A 132 14.24 -11.28 4.44
C HIS A 132 13.07 -12.26 4.58
N ALA A 133 13.33 -13.54 4.34
CA ALA A 133 12.38 -14.63 4.50
C ALA A 133 12.83 -15.54 5.64
N LEU A 134 11.88 -15.99 6.46
CA LEU A 134 12.11 -16.81 7.65
C LEU A 134 12.34 -18.29 7.31
N THR A 135 11.62 -18.79 6.30
CA THR A 135 11.69 -20.19 5.83
C THR A 135 11.92 -20.25 4.32
N THR A 136 12.31 -21.43 3.84
CA THR A 136 12.46 -21.71 2.40
C THR A 136 11.13 -21.51 1.66
N ASP A 137 10.02 -22.00 2.22
CA ASP A 137 8.68 -21.85 1.65
C ASP A 137 8.28 -20.37 1.51
N SER A 138 8.57 -19.55 2.53
CA SER A 138 8.32 -18.10 2.47
C SER A 138 9.14 -17.44 1.36
N ALA A 139 10.38 -17.88 1.15
CA ALA A 139 11.23 -17.38 0.07
C ALA A 139 10.73 -17.81 -1.32
N GLU A 140 10.26 -19.05 -1.47
CA GLU A 140 9.69 -19.56 -2.72
C GLU A 140 8.37 -18.88 -3.06
N GLY A 141 7.53 -18.61 -2.05
CA GLY A 141 6.28 -17.85 -2.21
C GLY A 141 6.50 -16.48 -2.83
N LEU A 142 7.60 -15.78 -2.48
CA LEU A 142 7.96 -14.49 -3.08
C LEU A 142 8.35 -14.61 -4.57
N LEU A 143 8.94 -15.74 -4.97
CA LEU A 143 9.34 -16.00 -6.35
C LEU A 143 8.18 -16.45 -7.25
N SER A 144 7.01 -16.77 -6.67
CA SER A 144 5.81 -17.14 -7.44
C SER A 144 5.27 -16.01 -8.33
N GLY A 145 5.59 -14.75 -8.01
CA GLY A 145 5.18 -13.58 -8.79
C GLY A 145 3.69 -13.21 -8.69
N GLU A 146 2.87 -13.94 -7.94
CA GLU A 146 1.42 -13.66 -7.85
C GLU A 146 1.13 -12.30 -7.21
N MET A 147 1.86 -11.96 -6.15
CA MET A 147 1.73 -10.67 -5.48
C MET A 147 2.15 -9.52 -6.42
N ASP A 148 3.26 -9.69 -7.13
CA ASP A 148 3.74 -8.72 -8.13
C ASP A 148 2.69 -8.47 -9.23
N ARG A 149 2.09 -9.54 -9.75
CA ARG A 149 1.03 -9.45 -10.77
C ARG A 149 -0.19 -8.68 -10.25
N ARG A 150 -0.63 -8.96 -9.03
CA ARG A 150 -1.82 -8.31 -8.45
C ARG A 150 -1.60 -6.85 -8.14
N VAL A 151 -0.44 -6.48 -7.58
CA VAL A 151 -0.13 -5.09 -7.29
C VAL A 151 0.11 -4.31 -8.60
N SER A 152 0.74 -4.91 -9.60
CA SER A 152 0.87 -4.30 -10.93
C SER A 152 -0.50 -4.01 -11.58
N HIS A 153 -1.47 -4.91 -11.40
CA HIS A 153 -2.85 -4.67 -11.85
C HIS A 153 -3.54 -3.55 -11.05
N LEU A 154 -3.31 -3.49 -9.74
CA LEU A 154 -3.81 -2.43 -8.86
C LEU A 154 -3.37 -1.05 -9.35
N GLU A 155 -2.08 -0.86 -9.64
CA GLU A 155 -1.52 0.45 -10.03
C GLU A 155 -1.67 0.80 -11.51
N ALA A 156 -2.20 -0.09 -12.36
CA ALA A 156 -2.11 0.08 -13.82
C ALA A 156 -2.68 1.41 -14.35
N ASN A 157 -3.64 2.02 -13.66
CA ASN A 157 -4.16 3.35 -14.01
C ASN A 157 -3.18 4.48 -13.66
N GLY A 158 -2.49 4.38 -12.53
CA GLY A 158 -1.44 5.32 -12.11
C GLY A 158 -0.24 5.23 -13.05
N ALA A 159 0.21 4.02 -13.35
CA ALA A 159 1.33 3.76 -14.26
C ALA A 159 1.09 4.35 -15.66
N ARG A 160 -0.14 4.24 -16.20
CA ARG A 160 -0.52 4.84 -17.50
C ARG A 160 -0.50 6.37 -17.48
N ARG A 161 -0.88 6.99 -16.36
CA ARG A 161 -0.87 8.45 -16.20
C ARG A 161 0.55 8.98 -16.09
N GLU A 162 1.39 8.31 -15.33
CA GLU A 162 2.80 8.69 -15.17
C GLU A 162 3.58 8.58 -16.49
N ALA A 163 3.33 7.50 -17.27
CA ALA A 163 3.90 7.36 -18.60
C ALA A 163 3.49 8.51 -19.55
N ARG A 164 2.21 8.90 -19.55
CA ARG A 164 1.72 10.05 -20.34
C ARG A 164 2.35 11.38 -19.92
N ARG A 165 2.61 11.57 -18.63
CA ARG A 165 3.26 12.77 -18.10
C ARG A 165 4.71 12.87 -18.57
N LYS A 166 5.47 11.76 -18.53
CA LYS A 166 6.86 11.71 -19.00
C LYS A 166 6.97 11.95 -20.51
N SER A 167 6.10 11.33 -21.32
CA SER A 167 6.09 11.54 -22.78
C SER A 167 5.71 12.97 -23.20
N GLY A 168 4.84 13.64 -22.44
CA GLY A 168 4.48 15.04 -22.70
C GLY A 168 5.58 16.04 -22.34
N GLN A 169 6.53 15.64 -21.48
CA GLN A 169 7.65 16.45 -21.04
C GLN A 169 8.85 16.33 -22.00
N GLU A 170 9.03 15.18 -22.64
CA GLU A 170 10.07 14.93 -23.66
C GLU A 170 9.72 15.50 -25.05
N GLY A 171 8.43 15.63 -25.39
CA GLY A 171 7.99 16.20 -26.68
C GLY A 171 7.95 17.73 -26.75
N SER A 172 8.33 18.42 -25.67
CA SER A 172 8.30 19.89 -25.55
C SER A 172 9.70 20.49 -25.32
N ALA A 173 10.75 19.67 -25.42
CA ALA A 173 12.16 20.04 -25.41
C ALA A 173 12.76 19.81 -26.80
#